data_AF-A0A821Z7I5-F1
#
_entry.id   AF-A0A821Z7I5-F1
#
_cell.length_a   1.000
_cell.length_b   1.000
_cell.length_c   1.000
_cell.angle_alpha   90.00
_cell.angle_beta   90.00
_cell.angle_gamma   90.00
#
_symmetry.space_group_name_H-M   'P 1'
#
loop_
_entity.id
_entity.type
_entity.pdbx_description
1 polymer ?
#
loop_
_entity_poly.entity_id
_entity_poly.type
_entity_poly.pdbx_seq_one_letter_code
_entity_poly.pdbx_strand_id
1 'polypeptide(L)'
;MGKKNREKNTSITTSSLVRQQDQTFEYLTKTFNRKDGPIQSICDITRPHVDSFNWMLKEGLMKAASTILPLEFETNTKLRIKLKFISLEIARPKVKVIAGANRLSHYVYPAEARMGKGTYSGTLHARILAEIFDQNGKLIGRESYDRNLGSIPVMIRSDACNLANMNTKELCSKYEEPNETGGYFIVKGYERILRLLTMTRRNYPMAMSRGRWRQRGPGFTDRGLQIRCLSDDQRGIENTLHYLDTGAITLAFMFRKEMYFIPVVMILK
;
A
#
# COMPACT_ATOMS: atom_id res chain seq x y z
N MET A 1 -4.09 -0.48 64.27
CA MET A 1 -3.16 0.11 63.27
C MET A 1 -2.95 -0.92 62.16
N GLY A 2 -3.85 -0.97 61.18
CA GLY A 2 -3.84 -1.98 60.11
C GLY A 2 -3.32 -1.39 58.80
N LYS A 3 -2.25 -1.98 58.26
CA LYS A 3 -1.77 -1.71 56.89
C LYS A 3 -2.53 -2.62 55.90
N LYS A 4 -3.35 -2.03 55.03
CA LYS A 4 -3.87 -2.68 53.82
C LYS A 4 -3.13 -2.09 52.62
N ASN A 5 -2.38 -2.94 51.91
CA ASN A 5 -1.87 -2.67 50.57
C ASN A 5 -3.05 -2.42 49.62
N ARG A 6 -2.99 -1.32 48.87
CA ARG A 6 -3.94 -1.01 47.78
C ARG A 6 -3.18 -1.11 46.46
N GLU A 7 -3.55 -2.11 45.68
CA GLU A 7 -3.12 -2.32 44.29
C GLU A 7 -3.52 -1.12 43.43
N LYS A 8 -2.58 -0.63 42.61
CA LYS A 8 -2.84 0.40 41.60
C LYS A 8 -3.32 -0.28 40.33
N ASN A 9 -4.63 -0.22 40.07
CA ASN A 9 -5.21 -0.49 38.76
C ASN A 9 -4.81 0.63 37.77
N THR A 10 -3.90 0.33 36.85
CA THR A 10 -3.63 1.15 35.67
C THR A 10 -4.65 0.82 34.59
N SER A 11 -5.71 1.62 34.53
CA SER A 11 -6.62 1.66 33.38
C SER A 11 -5.86 2.12 32.14
N ILE A 12 -5.63 1.21 31.19
CA ILE A 12 -5.09 1.51 29.87
C ILE A 12 -6.14 2.32 29.12
N THR A 13 -5.93 3.63 29.03
CA THR A 13 -6.78 4.56 28.28
C THR A 13 -6.85 4.18 26.81
N THR A 14 -8.08 3.98 26.34
CA THR A 14 -8.54 3.69 24.97
C THR A 14 -8.24 4.81 23.94
N SER A 15 -7.35 5.75 24.26
CA SER A 15 -7.13 6.99 23.50
C SER A 15 -6.12 6.87 22.36
N SER A 16 -5.30 5.82 22.34
CA SER A 16 -4.26 5.63 21.31
C SER A 16 -4.79 5.05 19.99
N LEU A 17 -5.89 4.29 20.01
CA LEU A 17 -6.47 3.66 18.82
C LEU A 17 -7.40 4.60 18.02
N VAL A 18 -7.91 5.67 18.65
CA VAL A 18 -8.80 6.63 17.98
C VAL A 18 -8.00 7.64 17.13
N ARG A 19 -6.77 7.99 17.52
CA ARG A 19 -5.98 9.04 16.86
C ARG A 19 -5.61 8.78 15.40
N GLN A 20 -5.61 7.53 14.93
CA GLN A 20 -5.32 7.23 13.52
C GLN A 20 -6.55 7.34 12.60
N GLN A 21 -7.76 7.50 13.15
CA GLN A 21 -9.00 7.55 12.37
C GLN A 21 -9.37 8.94 11.86
N ASP A 22 -8.89 10.01 12.52
CA ASP A 22 -9.31 11.38 12.22
C ASP A 22 -8.60 12.01 11.01
N GLN A 23 -7.37 11.59 10.69
CA GLN A 23 -6.58 12.23 9.63
C GLN A 23 -7.16 12.08 8.21
N THR A 24 -7.98 11.05 7.95
CA THR A 24 -8.51 10.79 6.59
C THR A 24 -9.69 11.69 6.20
N PHE A 25 -10.40 12.30 7.16
CA PHE A 25 -11.59 13.11 6.88
C PHE A 25 -11.51 14.56 7.40
N GLU A 26 -10.53 14.87 8.24
CA GLU A 26 -10.31 16.24 8.76
C GLU A 26 -10.10 17.27 7.62
N TYR A 27 -9.56 16.83 6.49
CA TYR A 27 -9.37 17.68 5.32
C TYR A 27 -10.65 17.98 4.55
N LEU A 28 -11.58 17.01 4.43
CA LEU A 28 -12.84 17.21 3.70
C LEU A 28 -13.77 18.20 4.42
N THR A 29 -13.76 18.22 5.74
CA THR A 29 -14.56 19.17 6.53
C THR A 29 -13.92 20.55 6.65
N LYS A 30 -12.58 20.66 6.62
CA LYS A 30 -11.87 21.95 6.71
C LYS A 30 -11.75 22.71 5.37
N THR A 31 -11.77 22.03 4.22
CA THR A 31 -11.63 22.68 2.89
C THR A 31 -12.94 23.11 2.25
N PHE A 32 -14.07 22.48 2.58
CA PHE A 32 -15.35 22.73 1.90
C PHE A 32 -15.92 24.15 2.03
N ASN A 33 -15.32 25.01 2.87
CA ASN A 33 -15.75 26.40 3.09
C ASN A 33 -14.60 27.43 3.11
N ARG A 34 -13.41 27.07 2.59
CA ARG A 34 -12.29 28.02 2.54
C ARG A 34 -12.48 29.02 1.38
N LYS A 35 -12.28 30.31 1.67
CA LYS A 35 -12.11 31.38 0.65
C LYS A 35 -10.72 31.28 0.01
N ASP A 36 -10.31 30.08 -0.41
CA ASP A 36 -9.08 29.94 -1.19
C ASP A 36 -9.37 30.36 -2.63
N GLY A 37 -8.34 30.80 -3.36
CA GLY A 37 -8.49 31.14 -4.78
C GLY A 37 -9.00 29.93 -5.58
N PRO A 38 -9.74 30.15 -6.70
CA PRO A 38 -10.45 29.09 -7.43
C PRO A 38 -9.55 27.95 -7.93
N ILE A 39 -8.25 28.16 -8.01
CA ILE A 39 -7.26 27.15 -8.45
C ILE A 39 -7.00 26.12 -7.34
N GLN A 40 -6.93 26.55 -6.08
CA GLN A 40 -6.63 25.65 -4.95
C GLN A 40 -7.76 24.65 -4.73
N SER A 41 -9.02 25.10 -4.86
CA SER A 41 -10.20 24.24 -4.74
C SER A 41 -10.27 23.13 -5.78
N ILE A 42 -9.68 23.32 -6.97
CA ILE A 42 -9.68 22.30 -8.03
C ILE A 42 -8.60 21.24 -7.72
N CYS A 43 -7.41 21.67 -7.28
CA CYS A 43 -6.36 20.75 -6.84
C CYS A 43 -6.79 19.86 -5.67
N ASP A 44 -7.68 20.35 -4.79
CA ASP A 44 -8.22 19.57 -3.68
C ASP A 44 -9.08 18.36 -4.13
N ILE A 45 -9.65 18.39 -5.35
CA ILE A 45 -10.45 17.29 -5.89
C ILE A 45 -9.57 16.08 -6.22
N THR A 46 -8.38 16.30 -6.78
CA THR A 46 -7.46 15.22 -7.18
C THR A 46 -6.55 14.77 -6.04
N ARG A 47 -6.52 15.54 -4.94
CA ARG A 47 -5.68 15.31 -3.78
C ARG A 47 -5.75 13.89 -3.20
N PRO A 48 -6.90 13.21 -3.04
CA PRO A 48 -6.92 11.84 -2.54
C PRO A 48 -6.08 10.86 -3.37
N HIS A 49 -6.00 11.08 -4.69
CA HIS A 49 -5.16 10.27 -5.57
C HIS A 49 -3.67 10.56 -5.35
N VAL A 50 -3.31 11.85 -5.38
CA VAL A 50 -1.92 12.30 -5.27
C VAL A 50 -1.34 11.97 -3.89
N ASP A 51 -2.08 12.24 -2.82
CA ASP A 51 -1.66 11.96 -1.44
C ASP A 51 -1.50 10.46 -1.22
N SER A 52 -2.41 9.63 -1.75
CA SER A 52 -2.30 8.17 -1.66
C SER A 52 -1.06 7.64 -2.40
N PHE A 53 -0.77 8.16 -3.59
CA PHE A 53 0.43 7.77 -4.34
C PHE A 53 1.72 8.25 -3.64
N ASN A 54 1.73 9.47 -3.10
CA ASN A 54 2.85 10.00 -2.34
C ASN A 54 3.11 9.20 -1.05
N TRP A 55 2.05 8.77 -0.36
CA TRP A 55 2.18 7.84 0.78
C TRP A 55 2.81 6.51 0.34
N MET A 56 2.40 5.96 -0.80
CA MET A 56 3.01 4.74 -1.35
C MET A 56 4.51 4.93 -1.62
N LEU A 57 4.91 6.05 -2.24
CA LEU A 57 6.31 6.36 -2.52
C LEU A 57 7.16 6.49 -1.24
N LYS A 58 6.64 7.18 -0.22
CA LYS A 58 7.37 7.48 1.02
C LYS A 58 7.41 6.32 1.99
N GLU A 59 6.28 5.69 2.26
CA GLU A 59 6.15 4.68 3.31
C GLU A 59 5.72 3.31 2.76
N GLY A 60 4.77 3.30 1.82
CA GLY A 60 4.13 2.08 1.36
C GLY A 60 5.14 1.08 0.76
N LEU A 61 6.05 1.53 -0.10
CA LEU A 61 7.07 0.68 -0.71
C LEU A 61 8.06 0.09 0.31
N MET A 62 8.44 0.88 1.32
CA MET A 62 9.31 0.40 2.40
C MET A 62 8.61 -0.67 3.24
N LYS A 63 7.35 -0.41 3.64
CA LYS A 63 6.55 -1.39 4.39
C LYS A 63 6.35 -2.66 3.57
N ALA A 64 6.01 -2.53 2.28
CA ALA A 64 5.84 -3.65 1.38
C ALA A 64 7.11 -4.49 1.26
N ALA A 65 8.29 -3.88 1.15
CA ALA A 65 9.57 -4.60 1.13
C ALA A 65 9.78 -5.44 2.40
N SER A 66 9.45 -4.89 3.58
CA SER A 66 9.58 -5.58 4.86
C SER A 66 8.57 -6.73 5.06
N THR A 67 7.38 -6.64 4.45
CA THR A 67 6.32 -7.66 4.55
C THR A 67 6.55 -8.84 3.60
N ILE A 68 7.31 -8.66 2.52
CA ILE A 68 7.61 -9.77 1.60
C ILE A 68 8.47 -10.81 2.32
N LEU A 69 7.97 -12.06 2.35
CA LEU A 69 8.70 -13.16 2.96
C LEU A 69 10.04 -13.39 2.25
N PRO A 70 11.14 -13.59 3.00
CA PRO A 70 12.42 -13.93 2.43
C PRO A 70 12.33 -15.22 1.61
N LEU A 71 13.02 -15.25 0.47
CA LEU A 71 13.19 -16.48 -0.30
C LEU A 71 14.43 -17.21 0.23
N GLU A 72 14.25 -18.48 0.61
CA GLU A 72 15.33 -19.33 1.09
C GLU A 72 15.46 -20.56 0.21
N PHE A 73 16.69 -20.89 -0.18
CA PHE A 73 17.00 -22.09 -0.94
C PHE A 73 18.42 -22.58 -0.64
N GLU A 74 18.66 -23.86 -0.93
CA GLU A 74 19.98 -24.49 -0.79
C GLU A 74 20.64 -24.65 -2.16
N THR A 75 21.95 -24.44 -2.20
CA THR A 75 22.77 -24.68 -3.39
C THR A 75 23.28 -26.12 -3.42
N ASN A 76 23.78 -26.55 -4.58
CA ASN A 76 24.46 -27.85 -4.74
C ASN A 76 25.68 -28.02 -3.81
N THR A 77 26.25 -26.92 -3.33
CA THR A 77 27.36 -26.89 -2.36
C THR A 77 26.91 -26.96 -0.90
N LYS A 78 25.61 -27.24 -0.65
CA LYS A 78 24.98 -27.27 0.69
C LYS A 78 25.08 -25.93 1.44
N LEU A 79 25.14 -24.82 0.73
CA LEU A 79 25.04 -23.49 1.34
C LEU A 79 23.57 -23.07 1.31
N ARG A 80 23.09 -22.50 2.42
CA ARG A 80 21.74 -21.93 2.49
C ARG A 80 21.81 -20.44 2.18
N ILE A 81 21.04 -20.01 1.17
CA ILE A 81 20.97 -18.60 0.75
C ILE A 81 19.60 -18.05 1.14
N LYS A 82 19.59 -16.90 1.79
CA LYS A 82 18.37 -16.15 2.15
C LYS A 82 18.37 -14.80 1.45
N LEU A 83 17.41 -14.61 0.55
CA LEU A 83 17.19 -13.36 -0.19
C LEU A 83 16.09 -12.53 0.46
N LYS A 84 16.36 -11.25 0.70
CA LYS A 84 15.42 -10.29 1.31
C LYS A 84 15.40 -8.99 0.52
N PHE A 85 14.22 -8.38 0.37
CA PHE A 85 14.14 -7.00 -0.09
C PHE A 85 14.50 -6.06 1.07
N ILE A 86 15.41 -5.12 0.81
CA ILE A 86 15.79 -4.06 1.76
C ILE A 86 14.97 -2.80 1.46
N SER A 87 14.97 -2.38 0.19
CA SER A 87 14.25 -1.18 -0.24
C SER A 87 13.68 -1.37 -1.65
N LEU A 88 12.59 -0.65 -1.90
CA LEU A 88 11.92 -0.52 -3.18
C LEU A 88 11.70 0.96 -3.44
N GLU A 89 12.19 1.46 -4.58
CA GLU A 89 12.17 2.88 -4.91
C GLU A 89 11.77 3.08 -6.37
N ILE A 90 10.89 4.05 -6.63
CA ILE A 90 10.53 4.44 -8.00
C ILE A 90 11.30 5.69 -8.36
N ALA A 91 12.22 5.57 -9.31
CA ALA A 91 12.97 6.71 -9.84
C ALA A 91 12.06 7.60 -10.69
N ARG A 92 12.35 8.90 -10.73
CA ARG A 92 11.64 9.85 -11.60
C ARG A 92 11.78 9.46 -13.08
N PRO A 93 10.76 9.71 -13.93
CA PRO A 93 10.80 9.40 -15.36
C PRO A 93 11.97 10.07 -16.08
N LYS A 94 12.80 9.26 -16.72
CA LYS A 94 14.01 9.67 -17.46
C LYS A 94 14.14 8.86 -18.75
N VAL A 95 14.79 9.44 -19.75
CA VAL A 95 15.08 8.72 -21.00
C VAL A 95 16.03 7.55 -20.69
N LYS A 96 15.71 6.35 -21.19
CA LYS A 96 16.61 5.20 -21.10
C LYS A 96 17.86 5.51 -21.92
N VAL A 97 19.00 5.60 -21.26
CA VAL A 97 20.29 5.74 -21.95
C VAL A 97 20.58 4.41 -22.62
N ILE A 98 20.66 4.42 -23.96
CA ILE A 98 21.11 3.27 -24.74
C ILE A 98 22.63 3.21 -24.60
N ALA A 99 23.18 2.05 -24.24
CA ALA A 99 24.62 1.84 -24.11
C ALA A 99 25.33 2.25 -25.43
N GLY A 100 26.32 3.14 -25.34
CA GLY A 100 27.06 3.68 -26.49
C GLY A 100 26.61 5.07 -26.96
N ALA A 101 25.48 5.60 -26.48
CA ALA A 101 25.09 6.98 -26.72
C ALA A 101 25.47 7.86 -25.53
N ASN A 102 26.35 8.86 -25.75
CA ASN A 102 26.67 9.93 -24.80
C ASN A 102 25.49 10.92 -24.64
N ARG A 103 24.29 10.41 -24.36
CA ARG A 103 23.13 11.24 -24.04
C ARG A 103 23.08 11.41 -22.53
N LEU A 104 23.17 12.67 -22.09
CA LEU A 104 22.86 13.05 -20.73
C LEU A 104 21.47 12.51 -20.37
N SER A 105 21.30 12.00 -19.15
CA SER A 105 20.02 11.48 -18.69
C SER A 105 19.03 12.64 -18.58
N HIS A 106 18.20 12.82 -19.60
CA HIS A 106 17.16 13.84 -19.61
C HIS A 106 15.90 13.33 -18.90
N TYR A 107 15.33 14.19 -18.06
CA TYR A 107 14.00 13.98 -17.50
C TYR A 107 12.97 13.98 -18.62
N VAL A 108 12.04 13.04 -18.58
CA VAL A 108 10.90 12.99 -19.51
C VAL A 108 9.76 13.77 -18.88
N TYR A 109 9.11 14.66 -19.63
CA TYR A 109 7.94 15.39 -19.13
C TYR A 109 6.62 14.73 -19.60
N PRO A 110 5.49 14.94 -18.89
CA PRO A 110 4.23 14.30 -19.26
C PRO A 110 3.76 14.64 -20.68
N ALA A 111 3.90 15.89 -21.13
CA ALA A 111 3.63 16.33 -22.50
C ALA A 111 4.36 15.48 -23.56
N GLU A 112 5.63 15.16 -23.33
CA GLU A 112 6.42 14.31 -24.23
C GLU A 112 5.83 12.89 -24.31
N ALA A 113 5.38 12.34 -23.18
CA ALA A 113 4.75 11.02 -23.15
C ALA A 113 3.38 11.01 -23.87
N ARG A 114 2.61 12.10 -23.80
CA ARG A 114 1.36 12.26 -24.57
C ARG A 114 1.66 12.29 -26.08
N MET A 115 2.53 13.19 -26.51
CA MET A 115 2.88 13.38 -27.92
C MET A 115 3.54 12.14 -28.53
N GLY A 116 4.44 11.50 -27.79
CA GLY A 116 5.14 10.29 -28.20
C GLY A 116 4.32 9.01 -28.11
N LYS A 117 3.03 9.08 -27.71
CA LYS A 117 2.16 7.92 -27.44
C LYS A 117 2.80 6.90 -26.48
N GLY A 118 3.65 7.39 -25.57
CA GLY A 118 4.43 6.60 -24.62
C GLY A 118 3.74 6.45 -23.27
N THR A 119 4.32 5.65 -22.38
CA THR A 119 3.89 5.58 -20.98
C THR A 119 4.81 6.43 -20.12
N TYR A 120 4.23 7.40 -19.40
CA TYR A 120 4.96 8.22 -18.44
C TYR A 120 5.30 7.36 -17.21
N SER A 121 6.54 6.86 -17.15
CA SER A 121 6.93 5.83 -16.19
C SER A 121 8.31 6.07 -15.61
N GLY A 122 8.44 5.71 -14.34
CA GLY A 122 9.67 5.68 -13.58
C GLY A 122 10.21 4.25 -13.47
N THR A 123 11.52 4.11 -13.26
CA THR A 123 12.13 2.79 -13.06
C THR A 123 11.97 2.34 -11.61
N LEU A 124 11.45 1.13 -11.39
CA LEU A 124 11.42 0.51 -10.07
C LEU A 124 12.77 -0.14 -9.78
N HIS A 125 13.48 0.39 -8.80
CA HIS A 125 14.71 -0.17 -8.28
C HIS A 125 14.44 -0.92 -6.98
N ALA A 126 15.05 -2.09 -6.85
CA ALA A 126 15.01 -2.90 -5.65
C ALA A 126 16.43 -3.17 -5.17
N ARG A 127 16.66 -2.97 -3.87
CA ARG A 127 17.87 -3.43 -3.20
C ARG A 127 17.58 -4.75 -2.51
N ILE A 128 18.31 -5.80 -2.87
CA ILE A 128 18.15 -7.16 -2.37
C ILE A 128 19.36 -7.54 -1.54
N LEU A 129 19.17 -8.01 -0.31
CA LEU A 129 20.20 -8.60 0.53
C LEU A 129 20.21 -10.11 0.34
N ALA A 130 21.38 -10.68 0.01
CA ALA A 130 21.65 -12.10 0.12
C ALA A 130 22.46 -12.36 1.39
N GLU A 131 21.92 -13.18 2.28
CA GLU A 131 22.64 -13.73 3.43
C GLU A 131 23.01 -15.19 3.13
N ILE A 132 24.29 -15.53 3.25
CA ILE A 132 24.81 -16.87 2.94
C ILE A 132 25.17 -17.55 4.26
N PHE A 133 24.64 -18.74 4.47
CA PHE A 133 24.85 -19.56 5.65
C PHE A 133 25.56 -20.88 5.28
N ASP A 134 26.46 -21.32 6.15
CA ASP A 134 27.09 -22.64 6.04
C ASP A 134 26.14 -23.79 6.41
N GLN A 135 26.63 -25.02 6.32
CA GLN A 135 25.89 -26.25 6.66
C GLN A 135 25.47 -26.32 8.13
N ASN A 136 26.16 -25.58 9.01
CA ASN A 136 25.88 -25.50 10.44
C ASN A 136 24.96 -24.32 10.79
N GLY A 137 24.48 -23.56 9.79
CA GLY A 137 23.63 -22.39 9.96
C GLY A 137 24.36 -21.12 10.38
N LYS A 138 25.70 -21.08 10.33
CA LYS A 138 26.50 -19.88 10.61
C LYS A 138 26.49 -18.95 9.41
N LEU A 139 26.21 -17.67 9.65
CA LEU A 139 26.32 -16.63 8.63
C LEU A 139 27.78 -16.46 8.21
N ILE A 140 28.07 -16.69 6.93
CA ILE A 140 29.42 -16.60 6.34
C ILE A 140 29.57 -15.45 5.35
N GLY A 141 28.47 -14.88 4.86
CA GLY A 141 28.52 -13.77 3.91
C GLY A 141 27.24 -12.94 3.84
N ARG A 142 27.38 -11.66 3.49
CA ARG A 142 26.29 -10.75 3.16
C ARG A 142 26.65 -9.95 1.92
N GLU A 143 25.79 -9.99 0.92
CA GLU A 143 25.95 -9.22 -0.31
C GLU A 143 24.66 -8.49 -0.64
N SER A 144 24.78 -7.24 -1.10
CA SER A 144 23.64 -6.44 -1.53
C SER A 144 23.68 -6.23 -3.04
N TYR A 145 22.54 -6.44 -3.70
CA TYR A 145 22.38 -6.25 -5.13
C TYR A 145 21.30 -5.22 -5.42
N ASP A 146 21.63 -4.22 -6.23
CA ASP A 146 20.64 -3.34 -6.83
C ASP A 146 20.13 -3.98 -8.13
N ARG A 147 18.80 -4.06 -8.27
CA ARG A 147 18.12 -4.65 -9.42
C ARG A 147 17.03 -3.73 -9.94
N ASN A 148 16.98 -3.60 -11.27
CA ASN A 148 15.88 -2.95 -11.96
C ASN A 148 14.74 -3.97 -12.13
N LEU A 149 13.59 -3.69 -11.53
CA LEU A 149 12.40 -4.54 -11.59
C LEU A 149 11.40 -4.12 -12.69
N GLY A 150 11.78 -3.17 -13.54
CA GLY A 150 10.98 -2.69 -14.65
C GLY A 150 10.53 -1.24 -14.48
N SER A 151 9.51 -0.85 -15.24
CA SER A 151 8.98 0.51 -15.28
C SER A 151 7.56 0.57 -14.74
N ILE A 152 7.29 1.50 -13.83
CA ILE A 152 5.98 1.73 -13.22
C ILE A 152 5.45 3.10 -13.69
N PRO A 153 4.19 3.20 -14.15
CA PRO A 153 3.56 4.49 -14.44
C PRO A 153 3.60 5.43 -13.23
N VAL A 154 4.02 6.67 -13.45
CA VAL A 154 4.11 7.69 -12.39
C VAL A 154 2.88 8.59 -12.45
N MET A 155 2.26 8.85 -11.30
CA MET A 155 1.09 9.72 -11.23
C MET A 155 1.49 11.18 -11.45
N ILE A 156 0.73 11.88 -12.29
CA ILE A 156 0.97 13.30 -12.57
C ILE A 156 0.78 14.13 -11.30
N ARG A 157 1.68 15.10 -11.07
CA ARG A 157 1.80 15.95 -9.87
C ARG A 157 2.17 15.23 -8.56
N SER A 158 2.47 13.93 -8.58
CA SER A 158 3.07 13.23 -7.43
C SER A 158 4.54 13.59 -7.21
N ASP A 159 5.13 13.23 -6.08
CA ASP A 159 6.52 13.53 -5.69
C ASP A 159 7.56 12.91 -6.65
N ALA A 160 7.20 11.81 -7.32
CA ALA A 160 8.00 11.16 -8.35
C ALA A 160 7.79 11.75 -9.75
N CYS A 161 6.81 12.64 -9.94
CA CYS A 161 6.57 13.34 -11.20
C CYS A 161 7.58 14.49 -11.37
N ASN A 162 7.95 14.74 -12.63
CA ASN A 162 8.82 15.88 -12.97
C ASN A 162 8.08 17.22 -12.94
N LEU A 163 6.75 17.22 -12.82
CA LEU A 163 5.93 18.43 -12.60
C LEU A 163 5.67 18.73 -11.12
N ALA A 164 6.26 17.95 -10.21
CA ALA A 164 6.09 18.14 -8.77
C ALA A 164 6.54 19.55 -8.37
N ASN A 165 5.69 20.26 -7.63
CA ASN A 165 5.97 21.61 -7.09
C ASN A 165 6.29 22.70 -8.13
N MET A 166 6.06 22.45 -9.42
CA MET A 166 6.21 23.49 -10.44
C MET A 166 5.13 24.55 -10.30
N ASN A 167 5.52 25.80 -10.54
CA ASN A 167 4.61 26.95 -10.61
C ASN A 167 3.96 27.05 -12.01
N THR A 168 2.94 27.89 -12.14
CA THR A 168 2.18 28.07 -13.39
C THR A 168 3.04 28.46 -14.59
N LYS A 169 4.04 29.32 -14.41
CA LYS A 169 4.95 29.74 -15.51
C LYS A 169 5.84 28.58 -15.96
N GLU A 170 6.34 27.80 -15.01
CA GLU A 170 7.13 26.60 -15.28
C GLU A 170 6.31 25.54 -16.01
N LEU A 171 5.06 25.29 -15.59
CA LEU A 171 4.14 24.38 -16.27
C LEU A 171 3.93 24.78 -17.74
N CYS A 172 3.63 26.07 -17.99
CA CYS A 172 3.47 26.58 -19.35
C CYS A 172 4.75 26.40 -20.19
N SER A 173 5.93 26.63 -19.59
CA SER A 173 7.22 26.43 -20.27
C SER A 173 7.51 24.96 -20.64
N LYS A 174 6.78 24.01 -20.01
CA LYS A 174 6.85 22.58 -20.27
C LYS A 174 5.68 22.06 -21.10
N TYR A 175 4.92 22.96 -21.74
CA TYR A 175 3.75 22.63 -22.57
C TYR A 175 2.64 21.92 -21.77
N GLU A 176 2.55 22.21 -20.47
CA GLU A 176 1.50 21.73 -19.58
C GLU A 176 0.49 22.83 -19.31
N GLU A 177 -0.68 22.43 -18.82
CA GLU A 177 -1.74 23.37 -18.47
C GLU A 177 -1.34 24.24 -17.26
N PRO A 178 -1.69 25.55 -17.27
CA PRO A 178 -1.40 26.48 -16.17
C PRO A 178 -1.88 26.00 -14.80
N ASN A 179 -2.98 25.24 -14.79
CA ASN A 179 -3.71 24.76 -13.62
C ASN A 179 -3.72 23.23 -13.55
N GLU A 180 -2.65 22.55 -13.98
CA GLU A 180 -2.54 21.09 -13.94
C GLU A 180 -2.73 20.53 -12.51
N THR A 181 -3.79 19.74 -12.33
CA THR A 181 -4.22 19.18 -11.04
C THR A 181 -3.60 17.82 -10.74
N GLY A 182 -3.20 17.06 -11.77
CA GLY A 182 -2.67 15.71 -11.67
C GLY A 182 -3.69 14.68 -11.14
N GLY A 183 -3.19 13.60 -10.54
CA GLY A 183 -4.04 12.52 -9.99
C GLY A 183 -4.36 11.37 -10.96
N TYR A 184 -3.85 11.43 -12.18
CA TYR A 184 -3.99 10.40 -13.22
C TYR A 184 -2.62 9.94 -13.74
N PHE A 185 -2.62 8.96 -14.64
CA PHE A 185 -1.45 8.37 -15.27
C PHE A 185 -1.52 8.52 -16.78
N ILE A 186 -0.36 8.62 -17.45
CA ILE A 186 -0.29 8.55 -18.91
C ILE A 186 0.25 7.18 -19.31
N VAL A 187 -0.56 6.39 -20.00
CA VAL A 187 -0.24 5.03 -20.44
C VAL A 187 -0.50 4.90 -21.93
N LYS A 188 0.56 4.65 -22.71
CA LYS A 188 0.51 4.59 -24.18
C LYS A 188 -0.12 5.85 -24.81
N GLY A 189 0.20 7.03 -24.26
CA GLY A 189 -0.33 8.32 -24.67
C GLY A 189 -1.72 8.65 -24.13
N TYR A 190 -2.40 7.70 -23.50
CA TYR A 190 -3.75 7.92 -22.95
C TYR A 190 -3.70 8.25 -21.47
N GLU A 191 -4.51 9.22 -21.07
CA GLU A 191 -4.73 9.55 -19.67
C GLU A 191 -5.70 8.55 -19.03
N ARG A 192 -5.31 8.03 -17.87
CA ARG A 192 -6.04 6.99 -17.14
C ARG A 192 -6.04 7.31 -15.66
N ILE A 193 -7.19 7.22 -15.03
CA ILE A 193 -7.35 7.39 -13.59
C ILE A 193 -7.74 6.07 -12.92
N LEU A 194 -7.23 5.83 -11.72
CA LEU A 194 -7.68 4.73 -10.88
C LEU A 194 -8.94 5.17 -10.12
N ARG A 195 -10.09 4.56 -10.44
CA ARG A 195 -11.36 4.88 -9.79
C ARG A 195 -11.33 4.50 -8.30
N LEU A 196 -11.74 5.44 -7.45
CA LEU A 196 -11.91 5.18 -6.02
C LEU A 196 -13.06 4.18 -5.79
N LEU A 197 -12.84 3.21 -4.91
CA LEU A 197 -13.82 2.19 -4.56
C LEU A 197 -14.23 2.35 -3.10
N THR A 198 -15.51 2.16 -2.82
CA THR A 198 -16.01 2.06 -1.44
C THR A 198 -15.78 0.63 -0.95
N MET A 199 -15.10 0.50 0.19
CA MET A 199 -14.83 -0.79 0.83
C MET A 199 -15.34 -0.79 2.27
N THR A 200 -15.41 -1.99 2.87
CA THR A 200 -15.74 -2.15 4.29
C THR A 200 -14.71 -1.42 5.18
N ARG A 201 -15.20 -0.89 6.30
CA ARG A 201 -14.39 -0.13 7.26
C ARG A 201 -13.23 -0.98 7.78
N ARG A 202 -12.03 -0.39 7.80
CA ARG A 202 -10.82 -1.03 8.31
C ARG A 202 -10.92 -1.30 9.82
N ASN A 203 -10.45 -2.47 10.24
CA ASN A 203 -10.22 -2.85 11.64
C ASN A 203 -11.44 -2.62 12.55
N TYR A 204 -12.65 -2.81 12.01
CA TYR A 204 -13.89 -2.64 12.73
C TYR A 204 -14.78 -3.88 12.52
N PRO A 205 -15.11 -4.64 13.59
CA PRO A 205 -15.98 -5.80 13.47
C PRO A 205 -17.42 -5.33 13.23
N MET A 206 -18.05 -5.88 12.20
CA MET A 206 -19.43 -5.59 11.83
C MET A 206 -20.29 -6.84 11.98
N ALA A 207 -21.30 -6.77 12.85
CA ALA A 207 -22.35 -7.77 12.89
C ALA A 207 -23.25 -7.61 11.66
N MET A 208 -23.50 -8.69 10.95
CA MET A 208 -24.36 -8.68 9.78
C MET A 208 -25.14 -9.98 9.63
N SER A 209 -26.26 -9.89 8.94
CA SER A 209 -27.04 -11.06 8.50
C SER A 209 -27.01 -11.14 6.97
N ARG A 210 -26.61 -12.29 6.42
CA ARG A 210 -26.54 -12.55 4.98
C ARG A 210 -27.12 -13.92 4.66
N GLY A 211 -28.25 -13.96 3.96
CA GLY A 211 -28.92 -15.22 3.58
C GLY A 211 -28.02 -16.21 2.82
N ARG A 212 -27.06 -15.72 2.02
CA ARG A 212 -26.09 -16.56 1.30
C ARG A 212 -25.16 -17.36 2.23
N TRP A 213 -25.02 -17.01 3.50
CA TRP A 213 -24.17 -17.78 4.42
C TRP A 213 -24.74 -19.14 4.77
N ARG A 214 -26.07 -19.30 4.76
CA ARG A 214 -26.73 -20.61 4.91
C ARG A 214 -26.35 -21.60 3.82
N GLN A 215 -25.92 -21.11 2.65
CA GLN A 215 -25.52 -21.96 1.52
C GLN A 215 -24.09 -22.50 1.64
N ARG A 216 -23.34 -22.13 2.69
CA ARG A 216 -21.95 -22.58 2.87
C ARG A 216 -21.84 -24.02 3.38
N GLY A 217 -22.92 -24.57 3.91
CA GLY A 217 -22.99 -25.96 4.35
C GLY A 217 -24.07 -26.19 5.40
N PRO A 218 -24.33 -27.45 5.78
CA PRO A 218 -25.25 -27.78 6.86
C PRO A 218 -24.85 -27.08 8.17
N GLY A 219 -25.84 -26.57 8.90
CA GLY A 219 -25.66 -25.91 10.19
C GLY A 219 -25.20 -24.45 10.13
N PHE A 220 -24.84 -23.91 8.96
CA PHE A 220 -24.54 -22.48 8.83
C PHE A 220 -25.80 -21.63 8.97
N THR A 221 -25.76 -20.61 9.82
CA THR A 221 -26.81 -19.60 9.90
C THR A 221 -26.57 -18.44 8.93
N ASP A 222 -27.50 -17.49 8.88
CA ASP A 222 -27.32 -16.22 8.18
C ASP A 222 -26.54 -15.18 9.00
N ARG A 223 -26.19 -15.47 10.26
CA ARG A 223 -25.59 -14.51 11.19
C ARG A 223 -24.09 -14.69 11.34
N GLY A 224 -23.39 -13.58 11.53
CA GLY A 224 -21.94 -13.59 11.67
C GLY A 224 -21.35 -12.21 11.87
N LEU A 225 -20.07 -12.20 12.23
CA LEU A 225 -19.25 -11.00 12.39
C LEU A 225 -18.21 -10.96 11.27
N GLN A 226 -18.20 -9.90 10.48
CA GLN A 226 -17.17 -9.66 9.46
C GLN A 226 -16.21 -8.57 9.94
N ILE A 227 -14.91 -8.82 9.83
CA ILE A 227 -13.87 -7.81 10.07
C ILE A 227 -12.89 -7.81 8.91
N ARG A 228 -12.58 -6.61 8.41
CA ARG A 228 -11.51 -6.39 7.44
C ARG A 228 -10.26 -5.91 8.17
N CYS A 229 -9.31 -6.79 8.35
CA CYS A 229 -8.03 -6.50 9.02
C CYS A 229 -7.04 -5.97 7.99
N LEU A 230 -6.41 -4.83 8.26
CA LEU A 230 -5.36 -4.27 7.42
C LEU A 230 -3.99 -4.48 8.07
N SER A 231 -3.02 -4.86 7.25
CA SER A 231 -1.60 -4.79 7.61
C SER A 231 -1.07 -3.36 7.44
N ASP A 232 0.14 -3.11 7.93
CA ASP A 232 0.78 -1.78 7.90
C ASP A 232 1.03 -1.29 6.46
N ASP A 233 1.23 -2.23 5.51
CA ASP A 233 1.37 -1.98 4.07
C ASP A 233 0.02 -1.77 3.34
N GLN A 234 -1.08 -1.63 4.10
CA GLN A 234 -2.47 -1.46 3.62
C GLN A 234 -3.05 -2.68 2.89
N ARG A 235 -2.41 -3.86 2.93
CA ARG A 235 -3.05 -5.11 2.48
C ARG A 235 -4.19 -5.48 3.44
N GLY A 236 -5.38 -5.69 2.90
CA GLY A 236 -6.57 -6.06 3.67
C GLY A 236 -6.91 -7.55 3.51
N ILE A 237 -7.17 -8.22 4.63
CA ILE A 237 -7.74 -9.56 4.68
C ILE A 237 -9.11 -9.49 5.34
N GLU A 238 -10.10 -10.13 4.73
CA GLU A 238 -11.43 -10.27 5.32
C GLU A 238 -11.54 -11.58 6.09
N ASN A 239 -11.93 -11.45 7.35
CA ASN A 239 -12.19 -12.55 8.26
C ASN A 239 -13.67 -12.53 8.63
N THR A 240 -14.33 -13.69 8.61
CA THR A 240 -15.75 -13.80 8.95
C THR A 240 -15.93 -14.89 10.00
N LEU A 241 -16.51 -14.53 11.14
CA LEU A 241 -16.99 -15.49 12.14
C LEU A 241 -18.42 -15.85 11.81
N HIS A 242 -18.66 -17.12 11.49
CA HIS A 242 -20.00 -17.67 11.25
C HIS A 242 -20.53 -18.26 12.55
N TYR A 243 -21.78 -17.92 12.87
CA TYR A 243 -22.53 -18.59 13.92
C TYR A 243 -23.27 -19.80 13.33
N LEU A 244 -23.11 -20.97 13.94
CA LEU A 244 -23.80 -22.18 13.54
C LEU A 244 -25.03 -22.43 14.41
N ASP A 245 -25.99 -23.19 13.90
CA ASP A 245 -27.20 -23.60 14.61
C ASP A 245 -26.91 -24.43 15.88
N THR A 246 -25.83 -25.19 15.87
CA THR A 246 -25.29 -25.93 17.04
C THR A 246 -24.77 -25.02 18.15
N GLY A 247 -24.69 -23.71 17.93
CA GLY A 247 -24.06 -22.75 18.84
C GLY A 247 -22.55 -22.62 18.69
N ALA A 248 -21.93 -23.42 17.80
CA ALA A 248 -20.51 -23.30 17.48
C ALA A 248 -20.20 -22.04 16.66
N ILE A 249 -18.94 -21.59 16.72
CA ILE A 249 -18.44 -20.46 15.94
C ILE A 249 -17.25 -20.90 15.09
N THR A 250 -17.32 -20.63 13.81
CA THR A 250 -16.29 -21.00 12.83
C THR A 250 -15.72 -19.74 12.18
N LEU A 251 -14.39 -19.58 12.23
CA LEU A 251 -13.68 -18.55 11.49
C LEU A 251 -13.52 -18.99 10.03
N ALA A 252 -13.92 -18.12 9.12
CA ALA A 252 -13.67 -18.24 7.69
C ALA A 252 -12.71 -17.14 7.23
N PHE A 253 -11.68 -17.53 6.49
CA PHE A 253 -10.71 -16.60 5.87
C PHE A 253 -10.30 -17.10 4.48
N MET A 254 -9.80 -16.19 3.65
CA MET A 254 -9.31 -16.52 2.32
C MET A 254 -7.79 -16.63 2.33
N PHE A 255 -7.26 -17.72 1.79
CA PHE A 255 -5.82 -17.92 1.61
C PHE A 255 -5.57 -18.49 0.22
N ARG A 256 -4.67 -17.85 -0.55
CA ARG A 256 -4.33 -18.26 -1.93
C ARG A 256 -5.53 -18.52 -2.84
N LYS A 257 -6.56 -17.67 -2.75
CA LYS A 257 -7.85 -17.76 -3.48
C LYS A 257 -8.77 -18.92 -3.08
N GLU A 258 -8.45 -19.62 -2.00
CA GLU A 258 -9.29 -20.64 -1.40
C GLU A 258 -9.83 -20.19 -0.05
N MET A 259 -10.97 -20.75 0.34
CA MET A 259 -11.64 -20.42 1.59
C MET A 259 -11.42 -21.52 2.60
N TYR A 260 -10.91 -21.16 3.77
CA TYR A 260 -10.65 -22.08 4.87
C TYR A 260 -11.60 -21.80 6.02
N PHE A 261 -11.96 -22.85 6.76
CA PHE A 261 -12.87 -22.81 7.89
C PHE A 261 -12.21 -23.49 9.09
N ILE A 262 -12.08 -22.77 10.20
CA ILE A 262 -11.43 -23.27 11.42
C ILE A 262 -12.33 -22.94 12.62
N PRO A 263 -12.64 -23.91 13.51
CA PRO A 263 -13.33 -23.62 14.75
C PRO A 263 -12.59 -22.57 15.57
N VAL A 264 -13.30 -21.53 16.05
CA VAL A 264 -12.67 -20.41 16.77
C VAL A 264 -11.89 -20.87 18.00
N VAL A 265 -12.37 -21.93 18.66
CA VAL A 265 -11.73 -22.52 19.84
C VAL A 265 -10.31 -23.03 19.54
N MET A 266 -9.99 -23.42 18.31
CA MET A 266 -8.62 -23.85 17.96
C MET A 266 -7.63 -22.68 17.85
N ILE A 267 -8.13 -21.47 17.61
CA ILE A 267 -7.31 -20.26 17.41
C ILE A 267 -7.11 -19.52 18.73
N LEU A 268 -8.06 -19.62 19.66
CA LEU A 268 -7.99 -18.95 20.97
C LEU A 268 -7.17 -19.70 22.02
N LYS A 269 -6.77 -20.95 21.75
CA LYS A 269 -5.87 -21.74 22.60
C LYS A 269 -4.43 -21.35 22.34
#